data_AF-M5C619-F1
#
_entry.id   AF-M5C619-F1
#
_cell.length_a   1.000
_cell.length_b   1.000
_cell.length_c   1.000
_cell.angle_alpha   90.00
_cell.angle_beta   90.00
_cell.angle_gamma   90.00
#
_symmetry.space_group_name_H-M   'P 1'
#
loop_
_entity.id
_entity.type
_entity.pdbx_description
1 polymer ?
#
loop_
_entity_poly.entity_id
_entity_poly.type
_entity_poly.pdbx_seq_one_letter_code
_entity_poly.pdbx_strand_id
1 'polypeptide(L)'
;MSNSGARDIAGGGGSAQGKTAPTPVNTPLNNAPISQGLSRPTVPETIDEDADADVDMDDVEEGAADPTAQAIYNLVSGRLAGLVGRSSGYVESLPPSVKRRVEGLKGVQDKQTELEAKLKREMFELEKKVRRYEIF
;
A
#
# COMPACT_ATOMS: atom_id res chain seq x y z
N MET A 1 25.41 -45.38 -47.74
CA MET A 1 24.06 -45.71 -48.23
C MET A 1 23.50 -46.75 -47.26
N SER A 2 22.89 -46.36 -46.14
CA SER A 2 21.44 -46.10 -45.99
C SER A 2 20.63 -47.26 -46.59
N ASN A 3 19.89 -48.07 -45.85
CA ASN A 3 18.86 -47.67 -44.89
C ASN A 3 18.56 -48.81 -43.89
N SER A 4 18.55 -48.49 -42.59
CA SER A 4 18.22 -49.41 -41.50
C SER A 4 16.77 -49.20 -41.05
N GLY A 5 16.08 -50.32 -40.80
CA GLY A 5 15.11 -50.43 -39.71
C GLY A 5 13.70 -49.92 -39.97
N ALA A 6 12.85 -50.78 -40.53
CA ALA A 6 11.42 -50.75 -40.21
C ALA A 6 11.25 -51.01 -38.71
N ARG A 7 10.57 -50.10 -38.01
CA ARG A 7 10.11 -50.32 -36.63
C ARG A 7 8.61 -50.02 -36.57
N ASP A 8 7.88 -51.07 -36.18
CA ASP A 8 6.46 -51.13 -35.95
C ASP A 8 6.01 -50.07 -34.94
N ILE A 9 4.97 -49.30 -35.29
CA ILE A 9 4.25 -48.43 -34.36
C ILE A 9 3.15 -49.29 -33.72
N ALA A 10 3.49 -49.93 -32.61
CA ALA A 10 2.54 -50.62 -31.75
C ALA A 10 2.41 -49.88 -30.41
N GLY A 11 1.19 -49.39 -30.17
CA GLY A 11 0.48 -49.26 -28.90
C GLY A 11 1.25 -48.88 -27.62
N GLY A 12 0.91 -47.71 -27.07
CA GLY A 12 1.18 -47.38 -25.68
C GLY A 12 0.33 -46.20 -25.23
N GLY A 13 -0.87 -46.48 -24.72
CA GLY A 13 -1.72 -45.47 -24.09
C GLY A 13 -1.02 -44.81 -22.91
N GLY A 14 -0.88 -43.49 -22.97
CA GLY A 14 -0.34 -42.66 -21.89
C GLY A 14 -1.31 -41.52 -21.64
N SER A 15 -2.06 -41.66 -20.55
CA SER A 15 -2.98 -40.70 -19.96
C SER A 15 -2.49 -39.26 -20.03
N ALA A 16 -3.33 -38.37 -20.57
CA ALA A 16 -3.24 -36.93 -20.42
C ALA A 16 -3.42 -36.55 -18.93
N GLN A 17 -2.34 -36.65 -18.16
CA GLN A 17 -2.27 -36.10 -16.81
C GLN A 17 -1.97 -34.60 -16.93
N GLY A 18 -2.95 -33.81 -16.50
CA GLY A 18 -2.88 -32.35 -16.47
C GLY A 18 -1.60 -31.88 -15.79
N LYS A 19 -0.87 -30.99 -16.47
CA LYS A 19 0.27 -30.25 -15.92
C LYS A 19 -0.24 -29.18 -14.95
N THR A 20 -0.81 -29.59 -13.82
CA THR A 20 -0.94 -28.72 -12.65
C THR A 20 0.07 -29.22 -11.62
N ALA A 21 1.12 -28.44 -11.39
CA ALA A 21 2.06 -28.72 -10.32
C ALA A 21 1.30 -28.64 -8.97
N PRO A 22 1.38 -29.66 -8.10
CA PRO A 22 0.76 -29.59 -6.78
C PRO A 22 1.44 -28.48 -5.99
N THR A 23 0.69 -27.42 -5.65
CA THR A 23 1.21 -26.35 -4.80
C THR A 23 1.50 -26.90 -3.41
N PRO A 24 2.68 -26.67 -2.82
CA PRO A 24 2.97 -27.10 -1.46
C PRO A 24 2.04 -26.40 -0.46
N VAL A 25 1.53 -27.17 0.51
CA VAL A 25 0.68 -26.66 1.60
C VAL A 25 1.58 -25.90 2.59
N ASN A 26 1.36 -24.60 2.73
CA ASN A 26 2.10 -23.72 3.66
C ASN A 26 1.30 -23.40 4.94
N THR A 27 0.33 -24.23 5.27
CA THR A 27 -0.46 -24.10 6.50
C THR A 27 0.13 -25.04 7.56
N PRO A 28 0.56 -24.54 8.73
CA PRO A 28 1.11 -25.41 9.77
C PRO A 28 0.05 -26.43 10.21
N LEU A 29 0.47 -27.69 10.34
CA LEU A 29 -0.41 -28.81 10.70
C LEU A 29 -1.03 -28.65 12.11
N ASN A 30 -0.46 -27.78 12.94
CA ASN A 30 -0.94 -27.48 14.27
C ASN A 30 -1.17 -25.97 14.43
N ASN A 31 -2.36 -25.59 14.90
CA ASN A 31 -2.70 -24.19 15.13
C ASN A 31 -1.87 -23.66 16.31
N ALA A 32 -1.25 -22.49 16.18
CA ALA A 32 -0.50 -21.89 17.28
C ALA A 32 -1.43 -21.64 18.48
N PRO A 33 -1.00 -21.90 19.73
CA PRO A 33 -1.78 -21.60 20.92
C PRO A 33 -1.79 -20.08 21.15
N ILE A 34 -2.70 -19.38 20.47
CA ILE A 34 -2.91 -17.92 20.60
C ILE A 34 -3.80 -17.54 21.79
N SER A 35 -4.03 -18.45 22.74
CA SER A 35 -4.95 -18.25 23.88
C SER A 35 -4.31 -17.63 25.12
N GLN A 36 -3.02 -17.26 25.09
CA GLN A 36 -2.33 -16.65 26.22
C GLN A 36 -1.82 -15.26 25.82
N GLY A 37 -2.60 -14.22 26.10
CA GLY A 37 -2.08 -12.85 26.20
C GLY A 37 -2.47 -11.84 25.13
N LEU A 38 -3.50 -12.07 24.30
CA LEU A 38 -4.10 -10.97 23.53
C LEU A 38 -4.99 -10.13 24.45
N SER A 39 -4.37 -9.21 25.19
CA SER A 39 -5.06 -8.04 25.70
C SER A 39 -5.62 -7.30 24.50
N ARG A 40 -6.95 -7.14 24.41
CA ARG A 40 -7.54 -6.21 23.42
C ARG A 40 -6.86 -4.85 23.64
N PRO A 41 -6.29 -4.22 22.59
CA PRO A 41 -5.79 -2.86 22.68
C PRO A 41 -6.87 -1.96 23.27
N THR A 42 -6.52 -1.13 24.24
CA THR A 42 -7.39 -0.16 24.93
C THR A 42 -7.74 1.04 24.03
N VAL A 43 -8.03 0.79 22.75
CA VAL A 43 -8.45 1.84 21.82
C VAL A 43 -9.94 2.10 22.08
N PRO A 44 -10.34 3.34 22.40
CA PRO A 44 -11.74 3.72 22.50
C PRO A 44 -12.48 3.33 21.20
N GLU A 45 -13.67 2.73 21.31
CA GLU A 45 -14.45 2.31 20.13
C GLU A 45 -15.02 3.49 19.33
N THR A 46 -14.96 4.71 19.89
CA THR A 46 -15.48 5.93 19.29
C THR A 46 -14.35 6.95 19.17
N ILE A 47 -13.73 7.02 17.99
CA ILE A 47 -13.09 8.24 17.52
C ILE A 47 -14.21 9.03 16.84
N ASP A 48 -14.55 10.20 17.37
CA ASP A 48 -15.50 11.12 16.72
C ASP A 48 -14.83 11.65 15.44
N GLU A 49 -15.24 11.10 14.30
CA GLU A 49 -14.73 11.40 12.96
C GLU A 49 -15.01 12.85 12.52
N ASP A 50 -15.90 13.55 13.23
CA ASP A 50 -16.27 14.95 12.99
C ASP A 50 -15.31 15.95 13.66
N ALA A 51 -14.41 15.49 14.56
CA ALA A 51 -13.42 16.38 15.19
C ALA A 51 -12.25 16.75 14.26
N ASP A 52 -12.09 16.03 13.14
CA ASP A 52 -11.00 16.24 12.18
C ASP A 52 -11.38 17.25 11.06
N ALA A 53 -12.58 17.84 11.10
CA ALA A 53 -13.09 18.67 10.01
C ALA A 53 -12.45 20.07 9.92
N ASP A 54 -11.89 20.62 11.01
CA ASP A 54 -11.34 21.98 11.03
C ASP A 54 -10.12 22.13 11.97
N VAL A 55 -9.24 21.13 12.04
CA VAL A 55 -7.93 21.35 12.69
C VAL A 55 -7.05 22.15 11.73
N ASP A 56 -7.24 23.47 11.76
CA ASP A 56 -6.25 24.42 11.28
C ASP A 56 -4.90 24.04 11.92
N MET A 57 -3.82 24.04 11.13
CA MET A 57 -2.47 23.76 11.64
C MET A 57 -2.08 24.70 12.80
N ASP A 58 -2.70 25.88 12.86
CA ASP A 58 -2.56 26.86 13.94
C ASP A 58 -3.34 26.46 15.22
N ASP A 59 -4.37 25.60 15.13
CA ASP A 59 -5.20 25.17 16.27
C ASP A 59 -4.57 23.99 17.06
N VAL A 60 -3.53 23.36 16.51
CA VAL A 60 -2.69 22.38 17.24
C VAL A 60 -1.90 23.05 18.38
N GLU A 61 -1.76 24.38 18.35
CA GLU A 61 -1.09 25.14 19.41
C GLU A 61 -1.94 25.22 20.70
N GLU A 62 -3.28 25.18 20.58
CA GLU A 62 -4.19 25.36 21.72
C GLU A 62 -4.55 24.04 22.43
N GLY A 63 -4.41 22.89 21.75
CA GLY A 63 -4.56 21.55 22.35
C GLY A 63 -3.35 21.04 23.15
N ALA A 64 -2.25 21.79 23.17
CA ALA A 64 -0.96 21.36 23.71
C ALA A 64 -0.71 21.80 25.17
N ALA A 65 -1.73 21.70 26.03
CA ALA A 65 -1.60 21.95 27.47
C ALA A 65 -0.72 20.90 28.20
N ASP A 66 -0.44 19.77 27.55
CA ASP A 66 0.47 18.75 28.05
C ASP A 66 1.92 19.03 27.60
N PRO A 67 2.86 19.35 28.52
CA PRO A 67 4.26 19.60 28.17
C PRO A 67 4.94 18.39 27.51
N THR A 68 4.42 17.18 27.71
CA THR A 68 4.92 15.99 27.04
C THR A 68 4.50 15.93 25.57
N ALA A 69 3.29 16.38 25.23
CA ALA A 69 2.80 16.45 23.85
C ALA A 69 3.61 17.46 23.03
N GLN A 70 3.95 18.63 23.59
CA GLN A 70 4.83 19.59 22.93
C GLN A 70 6.24 19.05 22.71
N ALA A 71 6.81 18.34 23.69
CA ALA A 71 8.13 17.73 23.55
C ALA A 71 8.14 16.65 22.45
N ILE A 72 7.07 15.87 22.33
CA ILE A 72 6.90 14.87 21.26
C ILE A 72 6.73 15.57 19.91
N TYR A 73 5.92 16.63 19.81
CA TYR A 73 5.75 17.41 18.59
C TYR A 73 7.09 17.98 18.11
N ASN A 74 7.88 18.58 19.00
CA ASN A 74 9.20 19.13 18.69
C ASN A 74 10.22 18.07 18.26
N LEU A 75 10.16 16.87 18.86
CA LEU A 75 10.99 15.74 18.45
C LEU A 75 10.59 15.23 17.06
N VAL A 76 9.29 15.12 16.79
CA VAL A 76 8.76 14.66 15.51
C VAL A 76 9.05 15.69 14.42
N SER A 77 8.78 16.97 14.66
CA SER A 77 9.07 18.06 13.72
C SER A 77 10.56 18.16 13.42
N GLY A 78 11.43 18.05 14.44
CA GLY A 78 12.89 18.03 14.26
C GLY A 78 13.37 16.83 13.43
N ARG A 79 12.78 15.63 13.61
CA ARG A 79 13.11 14.44 12.81
C ARG A 79 12.57 14.52 11.39
N LEU A 80 11.33 15.00 11.21
CA LEU A 80 10.72 15.17 9.91
C LEU A 80 11.45 16.24 9.09
N ALA A 81 11.87 17.35 9.69
CA ALA A 81 12.65 18.37 9.00
C ALA A 81 13.99 17.85 8.44
N GLY A 82 14.60 16.87 9.12
CA GLY A 82 15.82 16.21 8.64
C GLY A 82 15.61 15.09 7.61
N LEU A 83 14.40 14.53 7.54
CA LEU A 83 14.07 13.36 6.71
C LEU A 83 13.31 13.74 5.44
N VAL A 84 12.45 14.76 5.51
CA VAL A 84 11.69 15.27 4.37
C VAL A 84 12.65 15.99 3.42
N GLY A 85 12.72 15.51 2.18
CA GLY A 85 13.56 16.10 1.14
C GLY A 85 15.02 15.67 1.12
N ARG A 86 15.53 14.94 2.12
CA ARG A 86 16.83 14.26 2.02
C ARG A 86 16.63 12.89 1.38
N SER A 87 17.18 12.70 0.17
CA SER A 87 17.38 11.35 -0.33
C SER A 87 18.34 10.63 0.62
N SER A 88 17.99 9.40 1.01
CA SER A 88 18.78 8.64 1.98
C SER A 88 20.16 8.18 1.44
N GLY A 89 20.62 8.73 0.31
CA GLY A 89 21.77 8.25 -0.47
C GLY A 89 21.51 6.93 -1.21
N TYR A 90 20.43 6.22 -0.86
CA TYR A 90 20.13 4.91 -1.41
C TYR A 90 19.81 5.00 -2.89
N VAL A 91 18.94 5.94 -3.29
CA VAL A 91 18.55 6.13 -4.69
C VAL A 91 19.75 6.47 -5.58
N GLU A 92 20.73 7.22 -5.06
CA GLU A 92 21.95 7.64 -5.74
C GLU A 92 22.96 6.50 -5.90
N SER A 93 23.01 5.57 -4.94
CA SER A 93 23.90 4.40 -4.97
C SER A 93 23.37 3.24 -5.82
N LEU A 94 22.10 3.28 -6.25
CA LEU A 94 21.50 2.24 -7.08
C LEU A 94 22.17 2.10 -8.46
N PRO A 95 22.27 0.86 -9.00
CA PRO A 95 22.72 0.62 -10.37
C PRO A 95 21.86 1.36 -11.42
N PRO A 96 22.42 1.74 -12.59
CA PRO A 96 21.71 2.49 -13.62
C PRO A 96 20.43 1.82 -14.12
N SER A 97 20.40 0.49 -14.16
CA SER A 97 19.21 -0.28 -14.57
C SER A 97 18.05 -0.15 -13.57
N VAL A 98 18.34 0.00 -12.28
CA VAL A 98 17.33 0.18 -11.22
C VAL A 98 16.83 1.62 -11.22
N LYS A 99 17.74 2.59 -11.37
CA LYS A 99 17.38 4.03 -11.46
C LYS A 99 16.36 4.30 -12.57
N ARG A 100 16.57 3.73 -13.76
CA ARG A 100 15.62 3.85 -14.88
C ARG A 100 14.23 3.28 -14.56
N ARG A 101 14.15 2.21 -13.76
CA ARG A 101 12.86 1.64 -13.32
C ARG A 101 12.17 2.54 -12.29
N VAL A 102 12.93 3.12 -11.37
CA VAL A 102 12.41 4.09 -10.39
C VAL A 102 11.88 5.34 -11.11
N GLU A 103 12.59 5.83 -12.11
CA GLU A 103 12.15 6.94 -12.95
C GLU A 103 10.87 6.58 -13.73
N GLY A 104 10.80 5.38 -14.31
CA GLY A 104 9.58 4.88 -14.94
C GLY A 104 8.40 4.78 -13.96
N LEU A 105 8.64 4.35 -12.73
CA LEU A 105 7.63 4.29 -11.68
C LEU A 105 7.12 5.69 -11.30
N LYS A 106 8.02 6.69 -11.24
CA LYS A 106 7.64 8.08 -11.02
C LYS A 106 6.69 8.58 -12.12
N GLY A 107 6.97 8.25 -13.39
CA GLY A 107 6.07 8.61 -14.49
C GLY A 107 4.70 7.90 -14.45
N VAL A 108 4.60 6.72 -13.82
CA VAL A 108 3.30 6.07 -13.55
C VAL A 108 2.58 6.80 -12.42
N GLN A 109 3.31 7.19 -11.37
CA GLN A 109 2.75 7.96 -10.26
C GLN A 109 2.18 9.30 -10.72
N ASP A 110 2.85 10.01 -11.63
CA ASP A 110 2.35 11.27 -12.19
C ASP A 110 0.98 11.09 -12.88
N LYS A 111 0.80 9.99 -13.63
CA LYS A 111 -0.50 9.66 -14.27
C LYS A 111 -1.59 9.33 -13.24
N GLN A 112 -1.23 8.65 -12.16
CA GLN A 112 -2.15 8.38 -11.06
C GLN A 112 -2.60 9.70 -10.40
N THR A 113 -1.66 10.61 -10.13
CA THR A 113 -1.96 11.93 -9.57
C THR A 113 -2.88 12.75 -10.50
N GLU A 114 -2.69 12.67 -11.81
CA GLU A 114 -3.58 13.32 -12.77
C GLU A 114 -5.02 12.77 -12.68
N LEU A 115 -5.18 11.45 -12.59
CA LEU A 115 -6.48 10.80 -12.43
C LEU A 115 -7.14 11.15 -11.09
N GLU A 116 -6.39 11.12 -9.99
CA GLU A 116 -6.88 11.54 -8.67
C GLU A 116 -7.32 13.00 -8.67
N ALA A 117 -6.61 13.89 -9.38
CA ALA A 117 -7.00 15.29 -9.51
C ALA A 117 -8.28 15.49 -10.32
N LYS A 118 -8.58 14.60 -11.29
CA LYS A 118 -9.86 14.60 -12.01
C LYS A 118 -10.99 14.10 -11.11
N LEU A 119 -10.77 13.01 -10.39
CA LEU A 119 -11.74 12.45 -9.44
C LEU A 119 -12.11 13.48 -8.36
N LYS A 120 -11.13 14.18 -7.79
CA LYS A 120 -11.38 15.24 -6.81
C LYS A 120 -12.19 16.40 -7.37
N ARG A 121 -11.98 16.76 -8.65
CA ARG A 121 -12.80 17.80 -9.32
C ARG A 121 -14.23 17.34 -9.52
N GLU A 122 -14.44 16.11 -10.00
CA GLU A 122 -15.79 15.57 -10.22
C GLU A 122 -16.55 15.43 -8.90
N MET A 123 -15.88 14.98 -7.82
CA MET A 123 -16.45 14.97 -6.48
C MET A 123 -16.86 16.35 -6.01
N PHE A 124 -15.99 17.35 -6.17
CA PHE A 124 -16.29 18.73 -5.79
C PHE A 124 -17.49 19.29 -6.58
N GLU A 125 -17.60 19.01 -7.88
CA GLU A 125 -18.75 19.42 -8.68
C GLU A 125 -20.04 18.72 -8.24
N LEU A 126 -19.96 17.44 -7.87
CA LEU A 126 -21.08 16.67 -7.32
C LEU A 126 -21.54 17.23 -5.96
N GLU A 127 -20.62 17.49 -5.04
CA GLU A 127 -20.93 18.12 -3.75
C GLU A 127 -21.59 19.48 -3.93
N LYS A 128 -21.07 20.31 -4.84
CA LYS A 128 -21.68 21.60 -5.18
C LYS A 128 -23.08 21.44 -5.75
N LYS A 129 -23.32 20.40 -6.54
CA LYS A 129 -24.63 20.10 -7.12
C LYS A 129 -25.61 19.63 -6.04
N VAL A 130 -25.22 18.70 -5.17
CA VAL A 130 -26.04 18.23 -4.04
C VAL A 130 -26.37 19.37 -3.09
N ARG A 131 -25.38 20.16 -2.68
CA ARG A 131 -25.58 21.35 -1.83
C ARG A 131 -26.55 22.37 -2.44
N ARG A 132 -26.58 22.49 -3.77
CA ARG A 132 -27.55 23.36 -4.46
C ARG A 132 -28.98 22.83 -4.35
N TYR A 133 -29.18 21.51 -4.29
CA TYR A 133 -30.50 20.91 -4.13
C TYR A 133 -31.00 20.92 -2.68
N GLU A 134 -30.10 20.99 -1.69
CA GLU A 134 -30.46 21.06 -0.26
C GLU A 134 -30.86 22.47 0.22
N ILE A 135 -30.76 23.51 -0.63
CA ILE A 135 -31.11 24.91 -0.31
C ILE A 135 -32.57 25.26 -0.72
N PHE A 136 -33.38 24.28 -1.13
CA PHE A 136 -34.84 24.39 -1.29
C PHE A 136 -35.56 23.36 -0.42
#